data_AF-A0A0Q6FP36-F1
#
_entry.id   AF-A0A0Q6FP36-F1
#
_cell.length_a   1.000
_cell.length_b   1.000
_cell.length_c   1.000
_cell.angle_alpha   90.00
_cell.angle_beta   90.00
_cell.angle_gamma   90.00
#
_symmetry.space_group_name_H-M   'P 1'
#
loop_
_entity.id
_entity.type
_entity.pdbx_description
1 polymer ?
#
loop_
_entity_poly.entity_id
_entity_poly.type
_entity_poly.pdbx_seq_one_letter_code
_entity_poly.pdbx_strand_id
1 'polypeptide(L)'
;MVDTGGAAAPRRRRKAPAPDVPLGSLSQPRTAAPGPTSCPGCASSSLTRLSVSGSGVPAVFLSCHDCERTGWYAAADGRPLDRDSVLGSDT
;
A
#
# COMPACT_ATOMS: atom_id res chain seq x y z
N MET A 1 -43.14 55.06 -34.98
CA MET A 1 -43.05 53.63 -35.33
C MET A 1 -41.71 53.14 -34.84
N VAL A 2 -41.74 52.10 -34.01
CA VAL A 2 -40.62 51.50 -33.28
C VAL A 2 -39.61 50.84 -34.21
N ASP A 3 -38.31 50.90 -33.89
CA ASP A 3 -37.35 49.87 -34.31
C ASP A 3 -36.50 49.44 -33.11
N THR A 4 -36.22 48.15 -33.08
CA THR A 4 -36.10 47.32 -31.89
C THR A 4 -34.63 47.04 -31.61
N GLY A 5 -34.13 47.48 -30.46
CA GLY A 5 -32.78 47.13 -29.98
C GLY A 5 -32.65 45.62 -29.72
N GLY A 6 -32.08 44.89 -30.68
CA GLY A 6 -31.72 43.48 -30.52
C GLY A 6 -30.55 43.33 -29.54
N ALA A 7 -30.84 42.88 -28.32
CA ALA A 7 -29.82 42.54 -27.33
C ALA A 7 -29.01 41.32 -27.78
N ALA A 8 -27.70 41.49 -27.98
CA ALA A 8 -26.79 40.42 -28.35
C ALA A 8 -26.66 39.39 -27.21
N ALA A 9 -26.96 38.11 -27.51
CA ALA A 9 -26.83 37.01 -26.55
C ALA A 9 -25.36 36.78 -26.15
N PRO A 10 -25.08 36.45 -24.86
CA PRO A 10 -23.72 36.21 -24.42
C PRO A 10 -23.16 34.91 -25.03
N ARG A 11 -22.09 35.04 -25.82
CA ARG A 11 -21.33 33.89 -26.35
C ARG A 11 -20.71 33.10 -25.19
N ARG A 12 -21.21 31.88 -24.93
CA ARG A 12 -20.57 30.93 -23.99
C ARG A 12 -19.14 30.65 -24.44
N ARG A 13 -18.15 31.16 -23.69
CA ARG A 13 -16.75 30.78 -23.86
C ARG A 13 -16.61 29.31 -23.48
N ARG A 14 -16.20 28.46 -24.42
CA ARG A 14 -15.83 27.07 -24.13
C ARG A 14 -14.54 27.10 -23.32
N LYS A 15 -14.56 26.48 -22.14
CA LYS A 15 -13.37 26.31 -21.30
C LYS A 15 -12.40 25.37 -22.03
N ALA A 16 -11.13 25.75 -22.13
CA ALA A 16 -10.11 24.92 -22.74
C ALA A 16 -9.98 23.58 -21.99
N PRO A 17 -9.72 22.46 -22.69
CA PRO A 17 -9.42 21.19 -22.04
C PRO A 17 -8.21 21.36 -21.11
N ALA A 18 -8.26 20.69 -19.95
CA ALA A 18 -7.11 20.65 -19.07
C ALA A 18 -5.94 19.92 -19.76
N PRO A 19 -4.68 20.32 -19.51
CA PRO A 19 -3.52 19.62 -20.05
C PRO A 19 -3.45 18.20 -19.48
N ASP A 20 -3.09 17.23 -20.33
CA ASP A 20 -2.79 15.85 -19.92
C ASP A 20 -1.47 15.81 -19.12
N VAL A 21 -1.57 16.07 -17.82
CA VAL A 21 -0.44 15.92 -16.89
C VAL A 21 -0.40 14.46 -16.42
N PRO A 22 0.74 13.75 -16.57
CA PRO A 22 0.89 12.40 -16.05
C PRO A 22 0.63 12.36 -14.54
N LEU A 23 -0.16 11.39 -14.08
CA LEU A 23 -0.58 11.26 -12.67
C LEU A 23 0.55 10.91 -11.68
N GLY A 24 1.80 10.83 -12.15
CA GLY A 24 2.93 10.32 -11.37
C GLY A 24 2.92 8.80 -11.22
N SER A 25 3.95 8.25 -10.55
CA SER A 25 4.05 6.83 -10.21
C SER A 25 3.59 6.60 -8.78
N LEU A 26 2.70 5.63 -8.57
CA LEU A 26 2.29 5.16 -7.24
C LEU A 26 3.22 4.06 -6.68
N SER A 27 4.17 3.60 -7.49
CA SER A 27 5.10 2.54 -7.08
C SER A 27 6.25 3.16 -6.29
N GLN A 28 6.31 2.87 -4.99
CA GLN A 28 7.50 3.13 -4.18
C GLN A 28 8.36 1.87 -4.08
N PRO A 29 9.70 1.96 -4.28
CA PRO A 29 10.59 0.86 -3.98
C PRO A 29 10.47 0.53 -2.49
N ARG A 30 10.08 -0.71 -2.18
CA ARG A 30 10.00 -1.16 -0.79
C ARG A 30 11.38 -1.55 -0.32
N THR A 31 11.85 -0.94 0.77
CA THR A 31 13.01 -1.45 1.51
C THR A 31 12.74 -2.89 1.93
N ALA A 32 13.73 -3.76 1.84
CA ALA A 32 13.57 -5.15 2.26
C ALA A 32 13.10 -5.19 3.72
N ALA A 33 11.95 -5.84 3.95
CA ALA A 33 11.41 -5.98 5.29
C ALA A 33 12.38 -6.81 6.15
N PRO A 34 12.67 -6.40 7.40
CA PRO A 34 13.50 -7.17 8.32
C PRO A 34 12.98 -8.58 8.56
N GLY A 35 13.87 -9.48 8.96
CA GLY A 35 13.58 -10.90 9.18
C GLY A 35 14.30 -11.81 8.18
N PRO A 36 13.98 -13.11 8.19
CA PRO A 36 14.74 -14.10 7.44
C PRO A 36 14.52 -13.96 5.93
N THR A 37 15.60 -14.12 5.18
CA THR A 37 15.59 -14.04 3.71
C THR A 37 15.17 -15.36 3.04
N SER A 38 15.19 -16.47 3.78
CA SER A 38 14.75 -17.81 3.38
C SER A 38 13.88 -18.45 4.48
N CYS A 39 13.12 -19.48 4.12
CA CYS A 39 12.26 -20.19 5.07
C CYS A 39 13.11 -20.88 6.15
N PRO A 40 12.90 -20.61 7.45
CA PRO A 40 13.63 -21.32 8.51
C PRO A 40 13.33 -22.82 8.60
N GLY A 41 12.25 -23.29 7.96
CA GLY A 41 11.86 -24.70 7.94
C GLY A 41 12.48 -25.51 6.81
N CYS A 42 12.46 -25.00 5.57
CA CYS A 42 12.90 -25.74 4.38
C CYS A 42 13.99 -25.03 3.55
N ALA A 43 14.50 -23.89 4.01
CA ALA A 43 15.48 -23.04 3.33
C ALA A 43 15.04 -22.43 1.97
N SER A 44 13.80 -22.65 1.54
CA SER A 44 13.27 -22.04 0.31
C SER A 44 13.28 -20.52 0.36
N SER A 45 13.58 -19.88 -0.78
CA SER A 45 13.43 -18.43 -0.98
C SER A 45 12.03 -18.03 -1.46
N SER A 46 11.15 -19.02 -1.74
CA SER A 46 9.77 -18.80 -2.18
C SER A 46 8.90 -18.36 -0.98
N LEU A 47 8.91 -17.05 -0.71
CA LEU A 47 8.32 -16.43 0.46
C LEU A 47 7.39 -15.26 0.11
N THR A 48 6.21 -15.24 0.69
CA THR A 48 5.39 -14.03 0.82
C THR A 48 5.75 -13.33 2.14
N ARG A 49 5.96 -12.01 2.09
CA ARG A 49 6.15 -11.17 3.28
C ARG A 49 5.23 -9.96 3.25
N LEU A 50 4.57 -9.71 4.37
CA LEU A 50 3.61 -8.61 4.52
C LEU A 50 3.94 -7.82 5.78
N SER A 51 4.09 -6.50 5.63
CA SER A 51 4.16 -5.60 6.77
C SER A 51 2.77 -5.46 7.38
N VAL A 52 2.67 -5.71 8.69
CA VAL A 52 1.43 -5.69 9.46
C VAL A 52 1.63 -4.77 10.66
N SER A 53 0.70 -3.84 10.84
CA SER A 53 0.61 -3.01 12.03
C SER A 53 -0.72 -3.30 12.70
N GLY A 54 -0.68 -3.82 13.92
CA GLY A 54 -1.86 -4.10 14.76
C GLY A 54 -1.92 -3.18 15.97
N SER A 55 -2.70 -3.57 16.97
CA SER A 55 -2.69 -2.98 18.31
C SER A 55 -1.41 -3.32 19.10
N GLY A 56 -0.72 -4.41 18.73
CA GLY A 56 0.55 -4.84 19.32
C GLY A 56 1.79 -4.32 18.57
N VAL A 57 2.87 -5.11 18.61
CA VAL A 57 4.16 -4.78 18.00
C VAL A 57 4.05 -4.82 16.47
N PRO A 58 4.48 -3.76 15.74
CA PRO A 58 4.57 -3.80 14.28
C PRO A 58 5.45 -4.96 13.81
N ALA A 59 4.94 -5.73 12.86
CA ALA A 59 5.54 -7.00 12.47
C ALA A 59 5.56 -7.21 10.95
N VAL A 60 6.35 -8.19 10.54
CA VAL A 60 6.36 -8.76 9.21
C VAL A 60 5.81 -10.17 9.34
N PHE A 61 4.68 -10.42 8.70
CA PHE A 61 4.18 -11.77 8.48
C PHE A 61 4.96 -12.43 7.35
N LEU A 62 5.39 -13.67 7.56
CA LEU A 62 6.05 -14.48 6.54
C LEU A 62 5.24 -15.75 6.31
N SER A 63 5.06 -16.12 5.05
CA SER A 63 4.51 -17.40 4.61
C SER A 63 5.39 -18.01 3.53
N CYS A 64 5.77 -19.28 3.68
CA CYS A 64 6.53 -20.02 2.68
C CYS A 64 5.59 -20.79 1.75
N HIS A 65 5.82 -20.71 0.44
CA HIS A 65 4.99 -21.43 -0.53
C HIS A 65 5.32 -22.92 -0.63
N ASP A 66 6.52 -23.35 -0.24
CA ASP A 66 6.98 -24.73 -0.45
C ASP A 66 6.62 -25.67 0.71
N CYS A 67 6.70 -25.17 1.94
CA CYS A 67 6.39 -25.97 3.14
C CYS A 67 5.26 -25.38 4.00
N GLU A 68 4.62 -24.32 3.52
CA GLU A 68 3.45 -23.65 4.14
C GLU A 68 3.68 -23.10 5.56
N ARG A 69 4.93 -23.11 6.03
CA ARG A 69 5.28 -22.55 7.34
C ARG A 69 5.02 -21.05 7.35
N THR A 70 4.39 -20.60 8.42
CA THR A 70 4.17 -19.19 8.72
C THR A 70 4.96 -18.74 9.94
N GLY A 71 5.18 -17.44 10.08
CA GLY A 71 5.83 -16.85 11.24
C GLY A 71 5.74 -15.33 11.28
N TRP A 72 5.95 -14.77 12.46
CA TRP A 72 5.96 -13.34 12.71
C TRP A 72 7.36 -12.87 13.10
N TYR A 73 7.75 -11.70 12.60
CA TYR A 73 9.05 -11.10 12.87
C TYR A 73 8.89 -9.61 13.16
N ALA A 74 9.61 -9.07 14.14
CA ALA A 74 9.52 -7.67 14.49
C ALA A 74 9.96 -6.79 13.30
N ALA A 75 9.16 -5.78 12.96
CA ALA A 75 9.48 -4.88 11.85
C ALA A 75 10.70 -3.96 12.16
N ALA A 76 11.08 -3.84 13.44
CA ALA A 76 12.22 -3.03 13.86
C ALA A 76 13.57 -3.72 13.61
N ASP A 77 13.67 -5.03 13.84
CA ASP A 77 14.95 -5.75 13.85
C ASP A 77 14.90 -7.20 13.36
N GLY A 78 13.72 -7.70 12.95
CA GLY A 78 13.57 -9.02 12.38
C GLY A 78 13.61 -10.18 13.38
N ARG A 79 13.61 -9.93 14.69
CA ARG A 79 13.53 -11.00 15.69
C ARG A 79 12.19 -11.74 15.61
N PRO A 80 12.14 -13.07 15.85
CA PRO A 80 10.88 -13.82 15.89
C PRO A 80 9.93 -13.27 16.95
N LEU A 81 8.65 -13.23 16.62
CA LEU A 81 7.55 -12.87 17.52
C LEU A 81 6.53 -14.01 17.58
N ASP A 82 5.83 -14.12 18.70
CA ASP A 82 4.57 -14.86 18.76
C ASP A 82 3.42 -14.02 18.17
N ARG A 83 2.28 -14.67 17.94
CA ARG A 83 1.09 -14.03 17.36
C ARG A 83 0.48 -12.98 18.29
N ASP A 84 0.46 -13.26 19.59
CA ASP A 84 -0.24 -12.44 20.58
C ASP A 84 0.47 -11.10 20.78
N SER A 85 1.80 -11.08 20.66
CA SER A 85 2.63 -9.88 20.64
C SER A 85 2.29 -8.95 19.48
N VAL A 86 1.81 -9.49 18.35
CA VAL A 86 1.45 -8.69 17.15
C VAL A 86 0.02 -8.20 17.22
N LEU A 87 -0.91 -9.08 17.61
CA LEU A 87 -2.36 -8.80 17.58
C LEU A 87 -2.88 -8.16 18.86
N GLY A 88 -2.08 -8.13 19.93
CA GLY A 88 -2.57 -7.86 21.28
C GLY A 88 -3.38 -9.05 21.81
N SER A 89 -3.42 -9.20 23.14
CA SER A 89 -4.33 -10.14 23.78
C SER A 89 -5.73 -9.51 23.82
N ASP A 90 -6.73 -10.18 23.23
CA ASP A 90 -8.13 -9.82 23.45
C ASP A 90 -8.44 -10.02 24.95
N THR A 91 -8.55 -8.92 25.70
CA THR A 91 -9.00 -8.91 27.10
C THR A 91 -10.24 -8.05 27.22
#